data_AF-A0A2A2JJH6-F1
#
_entry.id   AF-A0A2A2JJH6-F1
#
_cell.length_a   1.000
_cell.length_b   1.000
_cell.length_c   1.000
_cell.angle_alpha   90.00
_cell.angle_beta   90.00
_cell.angle_gamma   90.00
#
_symmetry.space_group_name_H-M   'P 1'
#
loop_
_entity.id
_entity.type
_entity.pdbx_description
1 polymer ?
#
loop_
_entity_poly.entity_id
_entity_poly.type
_entity_poly.pdbx_seq_one_letter_code
_entity_poly.pdbx_strand_id
1 'polypeptide(L)'
;MRIRFLVPLFLLICIGVVGSDDYPDIEIADSNEPRSRIIMVDGHMYFESGVGKNITFKTNGKGRIRVGDTDITELPNAESTKLSNESKPVLDEISAFVGFLESGEDHLRAGDVLLRIGQLTIMTNAMQNMTSWKRDRDVREFRRRGTIVKLQKQLASIQALLTKDGCRDMPCQAGGQCVPSYGGKFVCICPMHRTGDKCEFDVNECEIYNGTHAGCQNNATCENTNGSFM
;
A
#
# COMPACT_ATOMS: atom_id res chain seq x y z
N MET A 1 11.75 5.69 -81.87
CA MET A 1 10.40 6.27 -82.05
C MET A 1 9.36 5.19 -81.71
N ARG A 2 8.56 5.42 -80.65
CA ARG A 2 7.32 4.72 -80.19
C ARG A 2 7.41 3.19 -79.86
N ILE A 3 7.46 2.84 -78.56
CA ILE A 3 6.36 2.41 -77.64
C ILE A 3 5.88 0.96 -77.86
N ARG A 4 5.97 0.13 -76.80
CA ARG A 4 4.84 -0.65 -76.27
C ARG A 4 5.11 -1.17 -74.85
N PHE A 5 4.16 -0.87 -73.98
CA PHE A 5 3.98 -1.36 -72.62
C PHE A 5 3.81 -2.88 -72.58
N LEU A 6 4.37 -3.52 -71.56
CA LEU A 6 3.84 -4.78 -71.02
C LEU A 6 4.20 -4.85 -69.53
N VAL A 7 3.18 -4.65 -68.69
CA VAL A 7 3.21 -4.86 -67.24
C VAL A 7 2.99 -6.36 -66.98
N PRO A 8 3.83 -7.04 -66.20
CA PRO A 8 3.46 -8.31 -65.59
C PRO A 8 3.11 -8.10 -64.10
N LEU A 9 1.82 -8.23 -63.85
CA LEU A 9 1.18 -9.06 -62.81
C LEU A 9 1.88 -9.24 -61.46
N PHE A 10 1.21 -8.71 -60.44
CA PHE A 10 1.31 -9.03 -59.01
C PHE A 10 1.56 -10.52 -58.70
N LEU A 11 2.51 -10.78 -57.81
CA LEU A 11 2.33 -11.80 -56.77
C LEU A 11 3.10 -11.37 -55.49
N LEU A 12 2.32 -10.82 -54.57
CA LEU A 12 2.67 -10.56 -53.17
C LEU A 12 2.99 -11.89 -52.48
N ILE A 13 4.22 -12.06 -52.00
CA ILE A 13 4.51 -12.83 -50.78
C ILE A 13 5.61 -12.08 -50.04
N CYS A 14 5.25 -10.98 -49.36
CA CYS A 14 6.03 -10.46 -48.25
C CYS A 14 5.64 -11.30 -47.02
N ILE A 15 6.42 -12.33 -46.68
CA ILE A 15 6.44 -12.85 -45.32
C ILE A 15 7.27 -11.86 -44.52
N GLY A 16 6.64 -10.74 -44.14
CA GLY A 16 7.11 -9.93 -43.04
C GLY A 16 6.84 -10.72 -41.78
N VAL A 17 7.90 -11.31 -41.21
CA VAL A 17 7.87 -11.70 -39.81
C VAL A 17 7.63 -10.41 -39.04
N VAL A 18 6.44 -10.30 -38.45
CA VAL A 18 6.10 -9.27 -37.47
C VAL A 18 7.04 -9.52 -36.29
N GLY A 19 8.16 -8.82 -36.29
CA GLY A 19 8.96 -8.64 -35.09
C GLY A 19 8.09 -7.89 -34.09
N SER A 20 8.01 -8.39 -32.87
CA SER A 20 7.51 -7.67 -31.72
C SER A 20 8.07 -6.25 -31.74
N ASP A 21 7.20 -5.25 -31.64
CA ASP A 21 7.61 -3.88 -31.34
C ASP A 21 8.17 -3.88 -29.90
N ASP A 22 9.42 -4.31 -29.74
CA ASP A 22 10.19 -4.16 -28.51
C ASP A 22 10.46 -2.65 -28.36
N TYR A 23 9.58 -1.98 -27.63
CA TYR A 23 9.85 -0.62 -27.15
C TYR A 23 11.12 -0.69 -26.30
N PRO A 24 12.13 0.16 -26.54
CA PRO A 24 13.31 0.18 -25.70
C PRO A 24 12.92 0.52 -24.27
N ASP A 25 13.38 -0.28 -23.31
CA ASP A 25 13.23 0.00 -21.88
C ASP A 25 13.72 1.42 -21.59
N ILE A 26 12.83 2.26 -21.04
CA ILE A 26 13.18 3.64 -20.70
C ILE A 26 13.97 3.61 -19.39
N GLU A 27 15.28 3.81 -19.46
CA GLU A 27 16.12 3.99 -18.28
C GLU A 27 15.76 5.30 -17.55
N ILE A 28 15.08 5.16 -16.41
CA ILE A 28 14.58 6.30 -15.62
C ILE A 28 15.71 7.04 -14.90
N ALA A 29 16.85 6.39 -14.64
CA ALA A 29 17.96 6.97 -13.90
C ALA A 29 19.28 6.84 -14.66
N ASP A 30 19.89 7.96 -15.03
CA ASP A 30 21.20 8.00 -15.68
C ASP A 30 22.19 8.79 -14.81
N SER A 31 23.07 8.03 -14.15
CA SER A 31 24.11 8.57 -13.25
C SER A 31 25.11 9.53 -13.91
N ASN A 32 25.14 9.60 -15.25
CA ASN A 32 26.00 10.49 -16.01
C ASN A 32 25.25 11.63 -16.70
N GLU A 33 23.92 11.72 -16.59
CA GLU A 33 23.15 12.77 -17.26
C GLU A 33 23.28 14.13 -16.54
N PRO A 34 23.88 15.15 -17.17
CA PRO A 34 24.00 16.47 -16.55
C PRO A 34 22.69 17.27 -16.55
N ARG A 35 21.68 16.88 -17.33
CA ARG A 35 20.41 17.61 -17.48
C ARG A 35 19.31 17.03 -16.59
N SER A 36 18.50 17.91 -16.01
CA SER A 36 17.25 17.48 -15.38
C SER A 36 16.23 17.11 -16.45
N ARG A 37 15.43 16.08 -16.19
CA ARG A 37 14.43 15.57 -17.12
C ARG A 37 13.13 15.21 -16.40
N ILE A 38 12.05 15.24 -17.16
CA ILE A 38 10.74 14.76 -16.73
C ILE A 38 10.42 13.57 -17.64
N ILE A 39 10.21 12.41 -17.04
CA ILE A 39 10.01 11.15 -17.78
C ILE A 39 8.63 10.60 -17.44
N MET A 40 7.88 10.18 -18.45
CA MET A 40 6.59 9.52 -18.30
C MET A 40 6.74 8.06 -18.72
N VAL A 41 6.56 7.12 -17.80
CA VAL A 41 6.63 5.67 -18.06
C VAL A 41 5.42 5.03 -17.39
N ASP A 42 4.62 4.27 -18.14
CA ASP A 42 3.42 3.57 -17.64
C ASP A 42 2.44 4.45 -16.83
N GLY A 43 2.31 5.72 -17.22
CA GLY A 43 1.45 6.69 -16.53
C GLY A 43 2.05 7.28 -15.25
N HIS A 44 3.23 6.84 -14.83
CA HIS A 44 4.00 7.47 -13.75
C HIS A 44 4.85 8.64 -14.28
N MET A 45 4.94 9.70 -13.48
CA MET A 45 5.75 10.89 -13.78
C MET A 45 6.98 10.92 -12.87
N TYR A 46 8.16 10.89 -13.46
CA TYR A 46 9.44 10.96 -12.76
C TYR A 46 10.08 12.33 -13.02
N PHE A 47 10.48 13.01 -11.95
CA PHE A 47 11.31 14.21 -12.01
C PHE A 47 12.72 13.79 -11.62
N GLU A 48 13.65 13.77 -12.58
CA GLU A 48 15.05 13.42 -12.35
C GLU A 48 15.90 14.69 -12.42
N SER A 49 16.70 14.94 -11.38
CA SER A 49 17.68 16.02 -11.39
C SER A 49 18.94 15.57 -12.13
N GLY A 50 19.49 16.44 -12.98
CA GLY A 50 20.83 16.19 -13.51
C GLY A 50 21.89 16.07 -12.39
N VAL A 51 23.01 15.43 -12.69
CA VAL A 51 24.09 15.18 -11.72
C VAL A 51 24.50 16.46 -10.99
N GLY A 52 24.42 16.43 -9.65
CA GLY A 52 24.77 17.55 -8.78
C GLY A 52 23.79 18.73 -8.81
N LYS A 53 22.56 18.53 -9.29
CA LYS A 53 21.49 19.54 -9.32
C LYS A 53 20.36 19.16 -8.36
N ASN A 54 19.54 20.14 -7.99
CA ASN A 54 18.34 19.95 -7.18
C ASN A 54 17.09 20.13 -8.04
N ILE A 55 16.02 19.42 -7.70
CA ILE A 55 14.66 19.76 -8.12
C ILE A 55 14.04 20.62 -7.01
N THR A 56 13.65 21.84 -7.36
CA THR A 56 13.04 22.78 -6.41
C THR A 56 11.66 23.17 -6.92
N PHE A 57 10.62 22.84 -6.16
CA PHE A 57 9.27 23.35 -6.42
C PHE A 57 9.05 24.61 -5.58
N LYS A 58 8.85 25.74 -6.23
CA LYS A 58 8.62 27.03 -5.58
C LYS A 58 7.29 27.61 -6.04
N THR A 59 6.41 27.91 -5.11
CA THR A 59 5.16 28.63 -5.38
C THR A 59 5.39 30.14 -5.26
N ASN A 60 4.54 30.94 -5.91
CA ASN A 60 4.54 32.40 -5.78
C ASN A 60 3.21 32.87 -5.19
N GLY A 61 3.24 33.97 -4.42
CA GLY A 61 2.07 34.51 -3.73
C GLY A 61 1.43 33.50 -2.77
N LYS A 62 0.13 33.23 -2.95
CA LYS A 62 -0.66 32.25 -2.17
C LYS A 62 -0.74 30.86 -2.83
N GLY A 63 0.11 30.56 -3.81
CA GLY A 63 0.12 29.26 -4.49
C GLY A 63 0.53 28.13 -3.54
N ARG A 64 -0.10 26.95 -3.70
CA ARG A 64 0.19 25.75 -2.90
C ARG A 64 0.47 24.55 -3.81
N ILE A 65 1.22 23.57 -3.30
CA ILE A 65 1.50 22.31 -4.00
C ILE A 65 0.72 21.22 -3.27
N ARG A 66 -0.11 20.48 -4.00
CA ARG A 66 -1.01 19.48 -3.43
C ARG A 66 -0.80 18.12 -4.09
N VAL A 67 -0.91 17.06 -3.31
CA VAL A 67 -0.97 15.66 -3.78
C VAL A 67 -2.30 15.09 -3.28
N GLY A 68 -3.27 14.96 -4.19
CA GLY A 68 -4.67 14.73 -3.80
C GLY A 68 -5.21 15.88 -2.93
N ASP A 69 -5.71 15.55 -1.74
CA ASP A 69 -6.22 16.52 -0.78
C ASP A 69 -5.16 17.07 0.18
N THR A 70 -3.93 16.55 0.12
CA THR A 70 -2.85 16.95 1.03
C THR A 70 -2.05 18.10 0.48
N ASP A 71 -1.87 19.15 1.29
CA ASP A 71 -0.99 20.26 0.98
C ASP A 71 0.44 19.97 1.45
N ILE A 72 1.35 19.71 0.51
CA ILE A 72 2.72 19.32 0.87
C ILE A 72 3.58 20.52 1.30
N THR A 73 3.08 21.75 1.13
CA THR A 73 3.75 22.98 1.61
C THR A 73 3.52 23.23 3.11
N GLU A 74 2.57 22.52 3.71
CA GLU A 74 2.22 22.61 5.14
C GLU A 74 2.82 21.44 5.96
N LEU A 75 3.64 20.59 5.33
CA LEU A 75 4.34 19.52 6.05
C LEU A 75 5.34 20.14 7.05
N PRO A 76 5.29 19.75 8.33
CA PRO A 76 6.13 20.35 9.35
C PRO A 76 7.61 20.11 9.04
N ASN A 77 8.37 21.20 8.92
CA ASN A 77 9.83 21.15 8.85
C ASN A 77 10.36 20.41 10.10
N ALA A 78 11.23 19.43 9.89
CA ALA A 78 11.87 18.65 10.95
C ALA A 78 12.93 19.47 11.74
N GLU A 79 12.69 20.76 11.96
CA GLU A 79 13.53 21.62 12.78
C GLU A 79 12.73 22.20 13.95
N SER A 80 12.95 21.60 15.13
CA SER A 80 12.72 22.18 16.46
C SER A 80 11.28 22.52 16.86
N THR A 81 10.45 21.50 17.10
CA THR A 81 9.37 21.66 18.09
C THR A 81 10.02 21.80 19.47
N LYS A 82 10.08 23.02 20.00
CA LYS A 82 10.37 23.26 21.42
C LYS A 82 9.30 22.53 22.23
N LEU A 83 9.72 21.49 22.95
CA LEU A 83 8.87 20.73 23.84
C LEU A 83 8.54 21.60 25.07
N SER A 84 7.38 22.27 25.07
CA SER A 84 6.82 22.98 26.22
C SER A 84 5.64 22.21 26.83
N ASN A 85 5.42 22.44 28.13
CA ASN A 85 4.58 21.70 29.08
C ASN A 85 3.06 21.70 28.82
N GLU A 86 2.59 21.23 27.67
CA GLU A 86 1.17 20.87 27.50
C GLU A 86 1.07 19.54 26.76
N SER A 87 1.43 18.46 27.44
CA SER A 87 1.31 17.09 26.93
C SER A 87 -0.14 16.56 26.94
N LYS A 88 -1.10 17.32 27.47
CA LYS A 88 -2.51 16.93 27.52
C LYS A 88 -3.18 16.91 26.13
N PRO A 89 -3.10 17.97 25.30
CA PRO A 89 -3.67 17.95 23.95
C PRO A 89 -3.05 16.88 23.06
N VAL A 90 -1.74 16.62 23.18
CA VAL A 90 -1.06 15.57 22.41
C VAL A 90 -1.51 14.17 22.85
N LEU A 91 -1.71 13.95 24.15
CA LEU A 91 -2.23 12.68 24.67
C LEU A 91 -3.71 12.47 24.30
N ASP A 92 -4.51 13.54 24.25
CA ASP A 92 -5.91 13.50 23.82
C ASP A 92 -6.01 13.18 22.33
N GLU A 93 -5.12 13.73 21.50
CA GLU A 93 -5.03 13.43 20.06
C GLU A 93 -4.56 11.99 19.80
N ILE A 94 -3.59 11.50 20.58
CA ILE A 94 -3.18 10.08 20.56
C ILE A 94 -4.33 9.18 21.01
N SER A 95 -5.06 9.54 22.07
CA SER A 95 -6.19 8.77 22.57
C SER A 95 -7.35 8.73 21.59
N ALA A 96 -7.64 9.84 20.90
CA ALA A 96 -8.64 9.91 19.85
C ALA A 96 -8.24 9.03 18.65
N PHE A 97 -6.96 9.05 18.27
CA PHE A 97 -6.42 8.20 17.22
C PHE A 97 -6.43 6.71 17.60
N VAL A 98 -6.11 6.36 18.84
CA VAL A 98 -6.22 4.98 19.35
C VAL A 98 -7.69 4.53 19.36
N GLY A 99 -8.62 5.38 19.80
CA GLY A 99 -10.05 5.08 19.75
C GLY A 99 -10.58 4.90 18.32
N PHE A 100 -9.99 5.60 17.35
CA PHE A 100 -10.27 5.41 15.93
C PHE A 100 -9.67 4.12 15.35
N LEU A 101 -8.47 3.71 15.80
CA LEU A 101 -7.92 2.38 15.47
C LEU A 101 -8.79 1.25 16.04
N GLU A 102 -9.49 1.49 17.15
CA GLU A 102 -10.41 0.54 17.78
C GLU A 102 -11.79 0.51 17.11
N SER A 103 -12.22 1.58 16.42
CA SER A 103 -13.56 1.67 15.81
C SER A 103 -13.69 0.94 14.48
N GLY A 104 -12.57 0.54 13.85
CA GLY A 104 -12.59 -0.31 12.65
C GLY A 104 -13.28 0.31 11.43
N GLU A 105 -13.45 1.64 11.40
CA GLU A 105 -13.94 2.34 10.22
C GLU A 105 -12.80 2.49 9.22
N ASP A 106 -12.93 1.78 8.10
CA ASP A 106 -12.09 1.86 6.92
C ASP A 106 -11.77 3.32 6.57
N HIS A 107 -10.53 3.75 6.82
CA HIS A 107 -9.85 4.77 6.02
C HIS A 107 -8.38 4.99 6.40
N LEU A 108 -7.92 4.46 7.54
CA LEU A 108 -6.49 4.50 7.86
C LEU A 108 -5.78 3.31 7.24
N ARG A 109 -5.16 3.54 6.07
CA ARG A 109 -4.31 2.52 5.45
C ARG A 109 -3.19 2.21 6.42
N ALA A 110 -2.96 0.93 6.73
CA ALA A 110 -1.84 0.49 7.56
C ALA A 110 -0.49 1.11 7.12
N GLY A 111 -0.37 1.46 5.84
CA GLY A 111 0.74 2.23 5.27
C GLY A 111 0.96 3.60 5.91
N ASP A 112 -0.08 4.37 6.20
CA ASP A 112 0.03 5.71 6.81
C ASP A 112 0.52 5.62 8.27
N VAL A 113 0.05 4.59 8.98
CA VAL A 113 0.49 4.29 10.35
C VAL A 113 1.96 3.85 10.37
N LEU A 114 2.34 2.99 9.43
CA LEU A 114 3.73 2.53 9.28
C LEU A 114 4.68 3.69 8.94
N LEU A 115 4.25 4.64 8.13
CA LEU A 115 5.05 5.82 7.79
C LEU A 115 5.31 6.70 9.01
N ARG A 116 4.28 6.93 9.85
CA ARG A 116 4.42 7.67 11.12
C ARG A 116 5.28 6.94 12.14
N ILE A 117 5.14 5.62 12.27
CA ILE A 117 5.99 4.79 13.13
C ILE A 117 7.45 4.82 12.66
N GLY A 118 7.68 4.80 11.35
CA GLY A 118 9.02 4.95 10.76
C GLY A 118 9.68 6.27 11.16
N GLN A 119 8.96 7.39 11.05
CA GLN A 119 9.44 8.70 11.49
C GLN A 119 9.76 8.74 12.98
N LEU A 120 8.87 8.21 13.84
CA LEU A 120 9.10 8.13 15.29
C LEU A 120 10.31 7.26 15.64
N THR A 121 10.55 6.19 14.88
CA THR A 121 11.71 5.31 15.06
C THR A 121 13.01 6.05 14.73
N ILE A 122 13.04 6.81 13.63
CA ILE A 122 14.19 7.65 13.26
C ILE A 122 14.46 8.71 14.32
N MET A 123 13.42 9.41 14.78
CA MET A 123 13.53 10.44 15.82
C MET A 123 14.05 9.86 17.14
N THR A 124 13.49 8.74 17.61
CA THR A 124 13.94 8.10 18.86
C THR A 124 15.38 7.59 18.79
N ASN A 125 15.80 7.04 17.63
CA ASN A 125 17.18 6.64 17.39
C ASN A 125 18.15 7.85 17.40
N ALA A 126 17.77 8.96 16.78
CA ALA A 126 18.55 10.19 16.80
C ALA A 126 18.71 10.73 18.23
N MET A 127 17.62 10.72 19.03
CA MET A 127 17.64 11.14 20.43
C MET A 127 18.56 10.27 21.30
N GLN A 128 18.65 8.95 21.06
CA GLN A 128 19.58 8.07 21.79
C GLN A 128 21.05 8.29 21.40
N ASN A 129 21.31 8.65 20.15
CA ASN A 129 22.66 8.85 19.64
C ASN A 129 23.23 10.25 19.91
N MET A 130 22.40 11.18 20.38
CA MET A 130 22.82 12.56 20.64
C MET A 130 23.92 12.63 21.71
N THR A 131 25.09 13.14 21.32
CA THR A 131 26.29 13.20 22.16
C THR A 131 26.23 14.32 23.21
N SER A 132 25.41 15.35 23.00
CA SER A 132 25.21 16.42 23.98
C SER A 132 24.56 15.92 25.27
N TRP A 133 23.65 14.94 25.15
CA TRP A 133 23.06 14.22 26.28
C TRP A 133 24.14 13.37 26.99
N LYS A 134 24.98 12.66 26.23
CA LYS A 134 26.08 11.84 26.81
C LYS A 134 27.08 12.57 27.73
N ARG A 135 27.07 13.89 27.77
CA ARG A 135 27.96 14.69 28.60
C ARG A 135 27.40 15.02 29.99
N ASP A 136 26.08 14.99 30.20
CA ASP A 136 25.45 15.40 31.45
C ASP A 136 24.95 14.17 32.24
N ARG A 137 25.64 13.82 33.33
CA ARG A 137 25.32 12.62 34.16
C ARG A 137 24.21 12.89 35.17
N ASP A 138 23.18 13.62 34.74
CA ASP A 138 22.05 13.98 35.57
C ASP A 138 21.03 12.82 35.64
N VAL A 139 20.49 12.53 36.82
CA VAL A 139 19.47 11.46 37.03
C VAL A 139 18.25 11.63 36.09
N ARG A 140 17.92 12.88 35.75
CA ARG A 140 16.86 13.24 34.79
C ARG A 140 17.13 12.68 33.40
N GLU A 141 18.39 12.64 32.98
CA GLU A 141 18.76 12.14 31.67
C GLU A 141 18.71 10.62 31.59
N PHE A 142 19.14 9.92 32.65
CA PHE A 142 19.00 8.46 32.73
C PHE A 142 17.53 8.04 32.60
N ARG A 143 16.62 8.75 33.28
CA ARG A 143 15.17 8.54 33.15
C ARG A 143 14.69 8.79 31.71
N ARG A 144 15.12 9.88 31.05
CA ARG A 144 14.76 10.18 29.66
C ARG A 144 15.22 9.07 28.70
N ARG A 145 16.46 8.59 28.84
CA ARG A 145 16.98 7.48 28.04
C ARG A 145 16.18 6.19 28.25
N GLY A 146 15.87 5.86 29.51
CA GLY A 146 15.01 4.72 29.84
C GLY A 146 13.63 4.82 29.20
N THR A 147 13.02 6.01 29.23
CA THR A 147 11.75 6.27 28.54
C THR A 147 11.87 6.08 27.03
N ILE A 148 12.94 6.56 26.39
CA ILE A 148 13.13 6.41 24.94
C ILE A 148 13.30 4.94 24.54
N VAL A 149 14.08 4.16 25.30
CA VAL A 149 14.20 2.70 25.07
C VAL A 149 12.83 2.03 25.20
N LYS A 150 12.02 2.43 26.18
CA LYS A 150 10.66 1.90 26.37
C LYS A 150 9.75 2.25 25.18
N LEU A 151 9.80 3.50 24.71
CA LEU A 151 9.04 3.95 23.54
C LEU A 151 9.45 3.21 22.26
N GLN A 152 10.75 3.01 22.03
CA GLN A 152 11.24 2.21 20.90
C GLN A 152 10.71 0.78 20.94
N LYS A 153 10.70 0.15 22.13
CA LYS A 153 10.14 -1.20 22.28
C LYS A 153 8.64 -1.24 21.96
N GLN A 154 7.90 -0.20 22.36
CA GLN A 154 6.49 -0.08 22.01
C GLN A 154 6.29 0.14 20.51
N LEU A 155 7.06 1.03 19.87
CA LEU A 155 7.02 1.25 18.42
C LEU A 155 7.32 -0.04 17.64
N ALA A 156 8.36 -0.77 18.01
CA ALA A 156 8.70 -2.04 17.39
C ALA A 156 7.58 -3.08 17.54
N SER A 157 6.92 -3.12 18.70
CA SER A 157 5.78 -4.02 18.92
C SER A 157 4.57 -3.64 18.08
N ILE A 158 4.25 -2.35 17.97
CA ILE A 158 3.12 -1.88 17.14
C ILE A 158 3.43 -2.14 15.66
N GLN A 159 4.65 -1.87 15.22
CA GLN A 159 5.10 -2.17 13.86
C GLN A 159 4.94 -3.66 13.54
N ALA A 160 5.39 -4.55 14.44
CA ALA A 160 5.25 -5.99 14.26
C ALA A 160 3.79 -6.45 14.18
N LEU A 161 2.86 -5.80 14.88
CA LEU A 161 1.44 -6.12 14.80
C LEU A 161 0.81 -5.67 13.47
N LEU A 162 1.23 -4.50 12.97
CA LEU A 162 0.75 -3.94 11.70
C LEU A 162 1.25 -4.73 10.48
N THR A 163 2.46 -5.29 10.54
CA THR A 163 3.07 -6.02 9.41
C THR A 163 2.88 -7.52 9.48
N LYS A 164 2.25 -8.05 10.54
CA LYS A 164 2.02 -9.48 10.68
C LYS A 164 0.95 -9.94 9.69
N ASP A 165 1.37 -10.73 8.71
CA ASP A 165 0.49 -11.32 7.71
C ASP A 165 -0.25 -12.56 8.26
N GLY A 166 -1.55 -12.43 8.45
CA GLY A 166 -2.42 -13.54 8.87
C GLY A 166 -2.73 -14.56 7.77
N CYS A 167 -2.40 -14.27 6.52
CA CYS A 167 -2.63 -15.17 5.38
C CYS A 167 -1.44 -16.07 5.04
N ARG A 168 -0.31 -15.89 5.74
CA ARG A 168 0.95 -16.63 5.48
C ARG A 168 0.78 -18.15 5.49
N ASP A 169 -0.07 -18.68 6.37
CA ASP A 169 -0.29 -20.12 6.53
C ASP A 169 -1.48 -20.64 5.70
N MET A 170 -2.00 -19.84 4.76
CA MET A 170 -3.14 -20.16 3.90
C MET A 170 -4.34 -20.72 4.69
N PRO A 171 -4.90 -19.96 5.63
CA PRO A 171 -5.93 -20.47 6.55
C PRO A 171 -7.30 -20.70 5.90
N CYS A 172 -7.57 -20.10 4.73
CA CYS A 172 -8.82 -20.25 4.00
C CYS A 172 -8.83 -21.56 3.18
N GLN A 173 -9.94 -22.29 3.27
CA GLN A 173 -10.12 -23.58 2.61
C GLN A 173 -10.90 -23.43 1.30
N ALA A 174 -10.90 -24.51 0.51
CA ALA A 174 -11.77 -24.70 -0.65
C ALA A 174 -11.83 -23.52 -1.64
N GLY A 175 -10.67 -22.91 -1.89
CA GLY A 175 -10.53 -21.81 -2.85
C GLY A 175 -10.96 -20.44 -2.33
N GLY A 176 -11.20 -20.30 -1.02
CA GLY A 176 -11.46 -19.00 -0.39
C GLY A 176 -10.29 -18.03 -0.52
N GLN A 177 -10.58 -16.77 -0.81
CA GLN A 177 -9.57 -15.71 -0.89
C GLN A 177 -9.24 -15.20 0.51
N CYS A 178 -7.97 -15.26 0.90
CA CYS A 178 -7.50 -14.74 2.18
C CYS A 178 -7.17 -13.26 2.09
N VAL A 179 -7.72 -12.47 3.02
CA VAL A 179 -7.41 -11.04 3.18
C VAL A 179 -6.76 -10.83 4.56
N PRO A 180 -5.52 -10.35 4.64
CA PRO A 180 -4.86 -10.12 5.91
C PRO A 180 -5.51 -8.96 6.68
N SER A 181 -5.56 -9.08 8.00
CA SER A 181 -6.11 -8.10 8.92
C SER A 181 -5.14 -7.84 10.08
N TYR A 182 -5.42 -6.81 10.88
CA TYR A 182 -4.51 -6.31 11.91
C TYR A 182 -4.10 -7.38 12.94
N GLY A 183 -2.83 -7.40 13.34
CA GLY A 183 -2.33 -8.27 14.40
C GLY A 183 -2.12 -9.73 13.99
N GLY A 184 -1.99 -10.00 12.69
CA GLY A 184 -1.92 -11.36 12.15
C GLY A 184 -3.26 -12.08 12.13
N LYS A 185 -4.35 -11.32 12.18
CA LYS A 185 -5.69 -11.82 11.88
C LYS A 185 -5.86 -11.92 10.36
N PHE A 186 -6.88 -12.63 9.93
CA PHE A 186 -7.26 -12.73 8.53
C PHE A 186 -8.78 -12.85 8.42
N VAL A 187 -9.29 -12.58 7.23
CA VAL A 187 -10.68 -12.82 6.83
C VAL A 187 -10.67 -13.65 5.57
N CYS A 188 -11.51 -14.68 5.51
CA CYS A 188 -11.70 -15.47 4.31
C CYS A 188 -12.94 -14.99 3.55
N ILE A 189 -12.76 -14.64 2.28
CA ILE A 189 -13.85 -14.38 1.35
C ILE A 189 -14.17 -15.73 0.68
N CYS A 190 -15.32 -16.29 1.03
CA CYS A 190 -15.71 -17.62 0.55
C CYS A 190 -16.34 -17.56 -0.85
N PRO A 191 -16.08 -18.58 -1.70
CA PRO A 191 -16.83 -18.76 -2.92
C PRO A 191 -18.30 -19.06 -2.62
N MET A 192 -19.18 -18.87 -3.61
CA MET A 192 -20.64 -18.95 -3.45
C MET A 192 -21.16 -20.27 -2.84
N HIS A 193 -20.42 -21.37 -3.01
CA HIS A 193 -20.77 -22.72 -2.55
C HIS A 193 -20.05 -23.11 -1.23
N ARG A 194 -19.43 -22.15 -0.51
CA ARG A 194 -18.77 -22.40 0.80
C ARG A 194 -19.15 -21.36 1.83
N THR A 195 -19.11 -21.77 3.09
CA THR A 195 -19.39 -20.92 4.25
C THR A 195 -18.51 -21.29 5.45
N GLY A 196 -18.59 -20.51 6.53
CA GLY A 196 -17.73 -20.59 7.71
C GLY A 196 -16.57 -19.60 7.66
N ASP A 197 -15.94 -19.38 8.82
CA ASP A 197 -14.85 -18.39 8.99
C ASP A 197 -13.62 -18.70 8.11
N LYS A 198 -13.44 -19.96 7.73
CA LYS A 198 -12.37 -20.46 6.86
C LYS A 198 -12.90 -21.12 5.60
N CYS A 199 -14.19 -20.94 5.25
CA CYS A 199 -14.82 -21.60 4.11
C CYS A 199 -14.80 -23.14 4.20
N GLU A 200 -14.80 -23.67 5.43
CA GLU A 200 -14.70 -25.10 5.72
C GLU A 200 -16.02 -25.85 5.46
N PHE A 201 -17.15 -25.13 5.49
CA PHE A 201 -18.46 -25.73 5.34
C PHE A 201 -18.98 -25.56 3.91
N ASP A 202 -19.68 -26.59 3.46
CA ASP A 202 -20.45 -26.56 2.23
C ASP A 202 -21.74 -25.76 2.44
N VAL A 203 -22.18 -25.05 1.40
CA VAL A 203 -23.48 -24.36 1.42
C VAL A 203 -24.57 -25.37 1.06
N ASN A 204 -25.70 -25.35 1.74
CA ASN A 204 -26.86 -26.14 1.34
C ASN A 204 -27.73 -25.33 0.38
N GLU A 205 -27.48 -25.45 -0.93
CA GLU A 205 -28.24 -24.68 -1.91
C GLU A 205 -29.72 -25.08 -1.97
N CYS A 206 -30.04 -26.33 -1.62
CA CYS A 206 -31.44 -26.79 -1.53
C CYS A 206 -32.24 -25.99 -0.51
N GLU A 207 -31.63 -25.62 0.63
CA GLU A 207 -32.28 -24.79 1.64
C GLU A 207 -32.41 -23.33 1.18
N ILE A 208 -31.38 -22.79 0.54
CA ILE A 208 -31.36 -21.39 0.07
C ILE A 208 -32.39 -21.17 -1.04
N TYR A 209 -32.52 -22.11 -1.98
CA TYR A 209 -33.36 -21.95 -3.15
C TYR A 209 -34.77 -22.53 -3.00
N ASN A 210 -35.11 -23.11 -1.85
CA ASN A 210 -36.41 -23.71 -1.59
C ASN A 210 -37.56 -22.70 -1.83
N GLY A 211 -38.51 -23.06 -2.69
CA GLY A 211 -39.66 -22.21 -3.02
C GLY A 211 -39.33 -21.01 -3.92
N THR A 212 -38.08 -20.89 -4.40
CA THR A 212 -37.68 -19.84 -5.34
C THR A 212 -37.61 -20.38 -6.77
N HIS A 213 -37.57 -19.48 -7.76
CA HIS A 213 -37.41 -19.86 -9.17
C HIS A 213 -36.04 -20.48 -9.49
N ALA A 214 -35.04 -20.29 -8.61
CA ALA A 214 -33.71 -20.85 -8.74
C ALA A 214 -33.58 -22.27 -8.16
N GLY A 215 -34.62 -22.78 -7.48
CA GLY A 215 -34.66 -24.15 -6.94
C GLY A 215 -35.13 -25.20 -7.95
N CYS A 216 -35.18 -26.47 -7.52
CA CYS A 216 -35.62 -27.58 -8.36
C CYS A 216 -37.08 -27.41 -8.82
N GLN A 217 -37.32 -27.54 -10.13
CA GLN A 217 -38.62 -27.29 -10.76
C GLN A 217 -39.34 -28.60 -11.13
N ASN A 218 -40.60 -28.51 -11.54
CA ASN A 218 -41.39 -29.66 -12.04
C ASN A 218 -41.49 -30.81 -11.04
N ASN A 219 -41.65 -30.50 -9.75
CA ASN A 219 -41.77 -31.48 -8.67
C ASN A 219 -40.53 -32.36 -8.48
N ALA A 220 -39.36 -31.90 -8.96
CA ALA A 220 -38.07 -32.52 -8.70
C ALA A 220 -37.70 -32.43 -7.21
N THR A 221 -36.97 -33.44 -6.73
CA THR A 221 -36.41 -33.46 -5.37
C THR A 221 -35.00 -32.89 -5.42
N CYS A 222 -34.67 -32.02 -4.46
CA CYS A 222 -33.34 -31.43 -4.36
C CYS A 222 -32.45 -32.24 -3.41
N GLU A 223 -31.24 -32.56 -3.85
CA GLU A 223 -30.19 -33.19 -3.06
C GLU A 223 -28.94 -32.31 -3.01
N ASN A 224 -28.50 -31.98 -1.79
CA ASN A 224 -27.30 -31.19 -1.58
C ASN A 224 -26.04 -32.05 -1.75
N THR A 225 -25.02 -31.50 -2.41
CA THR A 225 -23.73 -32.16 -2.64
C THR A 225 -22.58 -31.22 -2.33
N ASN A 226 -21.39 -31.75 -2.03
CA ASN A 226 -20.25 -30.89 -1.70
C ASN A 226 -19.85 -29.99 -2.90
N GLY A 227 -20.11 -28.70 -2.77
CA GLY A 227 -19.87 -27.65 -3.75
C GLY A 227 -21.01 -27.44 -4.77
N SER A 228 -22.16 -28.11 -4.63
CA SER A 228 -23.27 -28.01 -5.59
C SER A 228 -24.58 -28.65 -5.09
N PHE A 229 -25.63 -28.62 -5.91
CA PHE A 229 -26.89 -29.31 -5.66
C PHE A 229 -27.47 -29.88 -6.95
N MET A 230 -28.33 -30.90 -6.84
CA MET A 230 -29.01 -31.52 -7.99
C MET A 230 -30.48 -31.85 -7.70
#